data_AF-A0A973FJX3-F1
#
_entry.id   AF-A0A973FJX3-F1
#
_cell.length_a   1.000
_cell.length_b   1.000
_cell.length_c   1.000
_cell.angle_alpha   90.00
_cell.angle_beta   90.00
_cell.angle_gamma   90.00
#
_symmetry.space_group_name_H-M   'P 1'
#
loop_
_entity.id
_entity.type
_entity.pdbx_description
1 polymer ?
#
loop_
_entity_poly.entity_id
_entity_poly.type
_entity_poly.pdbx_seq_one_letter_code
_entity_poly.pdbx_strand_id
1 'polypeptide(L)' 'MLARVRRVIEEELTDRQRQALVLLGLQDMPMEDAARKLKTNRNALYKLLHDARLRLRTRLALEDISPHEVLAMFEQK' A
#
# COMPACT_ATOMS: atom_id res chain seq x y z
N MET A 1 -13.25 11.01 -5.47
CA MET A 1 -12.61 10.17 -4.44
C MET A 1 -11.44 9.33 -4.99
N LEU A 2 -11.64 8.41 -5.94
CA LEU A 2 -10.55 7.56 -6.49
C LEU A 2 -9.30 8.33 -6.97
N ALA A 3 -9.47 9.49 -7.62
CA ALA A 3 -8.35 10.33 -8.04
C ALA A 3 -7.52 10.87 -6.85
N ARG A 4 -8.17 11.16 -5.71
CA ARG A 4 -7.51 11.62 -4.48
C ARG A 4 -6.70 10.49 -3.85
N VAL A 5 -7.29 9.29 -3.74
CA VAL A 5 -6.60 8.10 -3.22
C VAL A 5 -5.39 7.75 -4.09
N ARG A 6 -5.53 7.79 -5.41
CA ARG A 6 -4.41 7.58 -6.34
C ARG A 6 -3.29 8.61 -6.11
N ARG A 7 -3.62 9.89 -6.02
CA ARG A 7 -2.65 10.95 -5.73
C ARG A 7 -1.90 10.69 -4.42
N VAL A 8 -2.60 10.33 -3.35
CA VAL A 8 -1.98 9.99 -2.05
C VAL A 8 -0.98 8.84 -2.20
N ILE A 9 -1.32 7.79 -2.95
CA ILE A 9 -0.41 6.66 -3.20
C ILE A 9 0.82 7.09 -4.03
N GLU A 10 0.64 7.99 -5.00
CA GLU A 10 1.71 8.50 -5.85
C GLU A 10 2.69 9.39 -5.07
N GLU A 11 2.17 10.27 -4.20
CA GLU A 11 2.95 11.26 -3.45
C GLU A 11 3.63 10.67 -2.19
N GLU A 12 2.96 9.80 -1.44
CA GLU A 12 3.45 9.34 -0.13
C GLU A 12 4.37 8.13 -0.18
N LEU A 13 4.24 7.31 -1.23
CA LEU A 13 4.97 6.07 -1.36
C LEU A 13 6.13 6.20 -2.34
N THR A 14 7.23 5.53 -2.00
CA THR A 14 8.27 5.24 -2.98
C THR A 14 7.82 4.16 -3.97
N ASP A 15 8.45 4.10 -5.13
CA ASP A 15 8.22 3.01 -6.10
C ASP A 15 8.37 1.63 -5.46
N ARG A 16 9.37 1.48 -4.59
CA ARG A 16 9.65 0.23 -3.90
C ARG A 16 8.55 -0.17 -2.91
N GLN A 17 7.96 0.81 -2.22
CA GLN A 17 6.81 0.59 -1.33
C GLN A 17 5.54 0.24 -2.10
N ARG A 18 5.25 0.95 -3.20
CA ARG A 18 4.15 0.60 -4.10
C ARG A 18 4.29 -0.83 -4.63
N GLN A 19 5.48 -1.19 -5.08
CA GLN A 19 5.72 -2.52 -5.63
C GLN A 19 5.59 -3.61 -4.56
N ALA A 20 6.05 -3.37 -3.33
CA ALA A 20 5.84 -4.30 -2.22
C ALA A 20 4.34 -4.50 -1.89
N LEU A 21 3.54 -3.44 -1.90
CA LEU A 21 2.09 -3.52 -1.71
C LEU A 21 1.42 -4.34 -2.82
N VAL A 22 1.81 -4.15 -4.08
CA VAL A 22 1.25 -4.94 -5.20
C VAL A 22 1.59 -6.41 -5.05
N LEU A 23 2.87 -6.75 -4.82
CA LEU A 23 3.29 -8.15 -4.71
C LEU A 23 2.59 -8.87 -3.55
N LEU A 24 2.54 -8.23 -2.38
CA LEU A 24 2.07 -8.88 -1.15
C LEU A 24 0.57 -8.74 -0.90
N GLY A 25 -0.06 -7.67 -1.39
CA GLY A 25 -1.46 -7.34 -1.10
C GLY A 25 -2.43 -7.51 -2.26
N LEU A 26 -1.95 -7.61 -3.51
CA LEU A 26 -2.78 -7.85 -4.69
C LEU A 26 -2.47 -9.17 -5.38
N GLN A 27 -1.20 -9.58 -5.38
CA GLN A 27 -0.76 -10.83 -6.01
C GLN A 27 -0.63 -11.99 -5.02
N ASP A 28 -0.90 -11.75 -3.74
CA ASP A 28 -0.75 -12.72 -2.63
C ASP A 28 0.59 -13.49 -2.68
N MET A 29 1.65 -12.83 -3.14
CA MET A 29 2.97 -13.43 -3.26
C MET A 29 3.50 -13.78 -1.86
N PRO A 30 4.06 -14.99 -1.66
CA PRO A 30 4.72 -15.33 -0.42
C PRO A 30 5.83 -14.33 -0.07
N MET A 31 5.94 -14.00 1.21
CA MET A 31 6.85 -12.96 1.71
C MET A 31 8.31 -13.21 1.29
N GLU A 32 8.77 -14.45 1.38
CA GLU A 32 10.10 -14.88 0.95
C GLU A 32 10.34 -14.64 -0.54
N ASP A 33 9.34 -14.92 -1.38
CA ASP A 33 9.45 -14.80 -2.83
C ASP A 33 9.48 -13.35 -3.25
N ALA A 34 8.63 -12.52 -2.63
CA ALA A 34 8.64 -11.08 -2.82
C ALA A 34 9.98 -10.46 -2.36
N ALA A 35 10.53 -10.93 -1.24
CA ALA A 35 11.83 -10.47 -0.75
C ALA A 35 12.95 -10.79 -1.75
N ARG A 36 12.98 -12.01 -2.30
CA ARG A 36 13.94 -12.39 -3.36
C ARG A 36 13.75 -11.54 -4.61
N LYS A 37 12.51 -11.38 -5.09
CA LYS A 37 12.18 -10.58 -6.28
C LYS A 37 12.62 -9.12 -6.15
N LEU A 38 12.44 -8.55 -4.97
CA LEU A 38 12.86 -7.18 -4.65
C LEU A 38 14.35 -7.07 -4.28
N LYS A 39 15.12 -8.17 -4.27
CA LYS A 39 16.53 -8.22 -3.87
C LYS A 39 16.71 -7.66 -2.45
N THR A 40 15.94 -8.18 -1.50
CA THR A 40 15.99 -7.83 -0.07
C THR A 40 15.74 -9.06 0.79
N ASN A 41 15.58 -8.88 2.10
CA ASN A 41 15.23 -9.95 3.04
C ASN A 41 13.84 -9.73 3.65
N ARG A 42 13.30 -10.78 4.29
CA ARG A 42 11.96 -10.78 4.91
C ARG A 42 11.79 -9.61 5.89
N ASN A 43 12.76 -9.37 6.76
CA ASN A 43 12.67 -8.33 7.79
C ASN A 43 12.64 -6.92 7.20
N ALA A 44 13.49 -6.65 6.21
CA ALA A 44 13.52 -5.37 5.51
C ALA A 44 12.23 -5.14 4.72
N LEU A 45 11.74 -6.16 3.99
CA LEU A 45 10.48 -6.06 3.26
C LEU A 45 9.28 -5.87 4.20
N TYR A 46 9.28 -6.54 5.37
CA TYR A 46 8.25 -6.36 6.38
C TYR A 46 8.19 -4.92 6.88
N LYS A 47 9.36 -4.37 7.26
CA LYS A 47 9.47 -2.97 7.72
C LYS A 47 9.06 -1.99 6.62
N LEU A 48 9.46 -2.25 5.38
CA LEU A 48 9.10 -1.43 4.23
C LEU A 48 7.59 -1.40 3.98
N LEU A 49 6.93 -2.56 4.07
CA LEU A 49 5.48 -2.67 3.93
C LEU A 49 4.74 -2.00 5.10
N HIS A 50 5.25 -2.16 6.32
CA HIS A 50 4.70 -1.52 7.51
C HIS A 50 4.75 0.00 7.39
N ASP A 51 5.91 0.56 7.03
CA ASP A 51 6.08 2.00 6.81
C ASP A 51 5.14 2.52 5.72
N ALA A 52 5.02 1.80 4.61
CA ALA A 52 4.09 2.16 3.52
C ALA A 52 2.63 2.26 4.02
N ARG A 53 2.16 1.25 4.77
CA ARG A 53 0.80 1.24 5.34
C ARG A 53 0.59 2.39 6.33
N LEU A 54 1.59 2.66 7.17
CA LEU A 54 1.51 3.76 8.14
C LEU A 54 1.41 5.12 7.45
N ARG A 55 2.22 5.36 6.41
CA ARG A 55 2.18 6.58 5.59
C ARG A 55 0.80 6.79 4.95
N LEU A 56 0.29 5.76 4.27
CA LEU A 56 -1.04 5.83 3.65
C LEU A 56 -2.14 6.11 4.67
N ARG A 57 -2.14 5.38 5.79
CA ARG A 57 -3.14 5.57 6.85
C ARG A 57 -3.13 7.01 7.37
N THR A 58 -1.94 7.55 7.67
CA THR A 58 -1.80 8.91 8.17
C THR A 58 -2.26 9.93 7.14
N ARG A 59 -1.84 9.81 5.87
CA ARG A 59 -2.19 10.79 4.84
C ARG A 59 -3.67 10.75 4.46
N LEU A 60 -4.27 9.56 4.37
CA LEU A 60 -5.70 9.42 4.10
C LEU A 60 -6.55 10.01 5.23
N ALA A 61 -6.14 9.81 6.49
CA ALA A 61 -6.83 10.41 7.64
C ALA A 61 -6.75 11.95 7.63
N LEU A 62 -5.62 12.53 7.22
CA LEU A 62 -5.48 13.99 7.06
C LEU A 62 -6.34 14.57 5.93
N GLU A 63 -6.78 13.72 5.00
CA GLU A 63 -7.67 14.08 3.90
C GLU A 63 -9.15 13.80 4.20
N ASP A 64 -9.48 13.42 5.45
CA ASP A 64 -10.80 12.96 5.88
C ASP A 64 -11.32 11.80 5.01
N ILE A 65 -10.42 10.92 4.57
CA ILE A 65 -10.76 9.72 3.81
C ILE A 65 -10.66 8.51 4.75
N SER A 66 -11.80 7.95 5.12
CA SER A 66 -11.84 6.73 5.93
C SER A 66 -11.71 5.47 5.04
N PRO A 67 -11.12 4.37 5.55
CA PRO A 67 -11.10 3.10 4.82
C PRO A 67 -12.50 2.57 4.46
N HIS A 68 -13.49 2.78 5.35
CA HIS A 68 -14.87 2.37 5.12
C HIS A 68 -15.49 3.06 3.90
N GLU A 69 -15.33 4.38 3.78
CA GLU A 69 -15.81 5.12 2.60
C GLU A 69 -15.14 4.62 1.32
N VAL A 70 -13.84 4.32 1.36
CA VAL A 70 -13.13 3.77 0.21
C VAL A 70 -13.69 2.41 -0.19
N LEU A 71 -13.95 1.52 0.77
CA LEU A 71 -14.53 0.20 0.51
C LEU A 71 -15.95 0.27 -0.04
N ALA A 72 -16.80 1.13 0.54
CA ALA A 72 -18.18 1.32 0.10
C ALA A 72 -18.28 1.75 -1.38
N MET A 73 -17.27 2.45 -1.92
CA MET A 73 -17.23 2.77 -3.35
C MET A 73 -17.15 1.55 -4.28
N PHE A 74 -16.60 0.44 -3.81
CA PHE A 74 -16.46 -0.79 -4.60
C PHE A 74 -17.67 -1.72 -4.44
N GLU A 75 -18.46 -1.56 -3.39
CA GLU A 75 -19.70 -2.31 -3.16
C GLU A 75 -20.87 -1.80 -4.01
N GLN A 76 -20.82 -0.55 -4.48
CA GLN A 76 -21.86 0.08 -5.30
C GLN A 76 -21.75 -0.27 -6.81
N LYS A 77 -21.21 -1.43 -7.16
CA LYS A 77 -21.12 -1.91 -8.56
C LYS A 77 -21.93 -3.17 -8.80
#